data_AF-A0A379EBB9-F1
#
_entry.id   AF-A0A379EBB9-F1
#
_cell.length_a   1.000
_cell.length_b   1.000
_cell.length_c   1.000
_cell.angle_alpha   90.00
_cell.angle_beta   90.00
_cell.angle_gamma   90.00
#
_symmetry.space_group_name_H-M   'P 1'
#
loop_
_entity.id
_entity.type
_entity.pdbx_description
1 polymer ?
#
loop_
_entity_poly.entity_id
_entity_poly.type
_entity_poly.pdbx_seq_one_letter_code
_entity_poly.pdbx_strand_id
1 'polypeptide(L)'
;MSIFCITTFVPEEYILALINSTFISHYVDNFVNNTQTFQINDARQLPIIVPTDVEVNSALTFVSDAISIKKNKENEARLQTIQKMVDKFVERLYHL
;
A
#
# COMPACT_ATOMS: atom_id res chain seq x y z
N MET A 1 -1.92 13.36 -3.99
CA MET A 1 -0.67 13.53 -3.20
C MET A 1 0.46 12.87 -3.97
N SER A 2 1.67 13.43 -3.92
CA SER A 2 2.90 12.75 -4.38
C SER A 2 3.68 12.29 -3.15
N ILE A 3 4.18 11.05 -3.17
CA ILE A 3 5.02 10.48 -2.11
C ILE A 3 6.43 10.36 -2.68
N PHE A 4 7.43 10.77 -1.91
CA PHE A 4 8.83 10.60 -2.26
C PHE A 4 9.60 10.13 -1.04
N CYS A 5 10.31 9.02 -1.15
CA CYS A 5 11.02 8.45 -0.01
C CYS A 5 12.42 9.05 0.12
N ILE A 6 12.75 9.57 1.30
CA ILE A 6 14.09 10.11 1.62
C ILE A 6 15.04 8.97 2.05
N THR A 7 14.49 7.85 2.52
CA THR A 7 15.23 6.69 2.99
C THR A 7 15.13 5.52 2.01
N THR A 8 16.21 4.76 1.88
CA THR A 8 16.24 3.52 1.09
C THR A 8 15.61 2.33 1.81
N PHE A 9 15.41 2.42 3.13
CA PHE A 9 14.84 1.31 3.92
C PHE A 9 13.33 1.14 3.70
N VAL A 10 12.65 2.20 3.31
CA VAL A 10 11.19 2.21 3.12
C VAL A 10 10.92 2.83 1.75
N PRO A 11 11.00 2.04 0.66
CA PRO A 11 10.81 2.56 -0.69
C PRO A 11 9.36 2.93 -0.97
N GLU A 12 9.15 3.67 -2.05
CA GLU A 12 7.85 4.26 -2.40
C GLU A 12 6.81 3.18 -2.71
N GLU A 13 7.21 2.12 -3.40
CA GLU A 13 6.35 0.98 -3.75
C GLU A 13 5.82 0.26 -2.51
N TYR A 14 6.63 0.20 -1.45
CA TYR A 14 6.20 -0.36 -0.18
C TYR A 14 5.13 0.51 0.49
N ILE A 15 5.33 1.84 0.53
CA ILE A 15 4.30 2.75 1.03
C ILE A 15 3.03 2.68 0.18
N LEU A 16 3.17 2.61 -1.15
CA LEU A 16 2.05 2.49 -2.07
C LEU A 16 1.26 1.19 -1.82
N ALA A 17 1.92 0.06 -1.60
CA ALA A 17 1.26 -1.19 -1.24
C ALA A 17 0.51 -1.05 0.09
N LEU A 18 1.11 -0.45 1.11
CA LEU A 18 0.48 -0.22 2.42
C LEU A 18 -0.79 0.62 2.31
N ILE A 19 -0.72 1.82 1.73
CA ILE A 19 -1.85 2.76 1.68
C ILE A 19 -3.01 2.27 0.80
N ASN A 20 -2.75 1.34 -0.12
CA ASN A 20 -3.79 0.73 -0.95
C ASN A 20 -4.39 -0.54 -0.31
N SER A 21 -3.95 -0.94 0.88
CA SER A 21 -4.56 -2.06 1.59
C SER A 21 -5.86 -1.67 2.29
N THR A 22 -6.74 -2.66 2.43
CA THR A 22 -8.01 -2.53 3.16
C THR A 22 -7.75 -2.26 4.64
N PHE A 23 -6.73 -2.90 5.22
CA PHE A 23 -6.35 -2.69 6.62
C PHE A 23 -5.98 -1.23 6.93
N ILE A 24 -5.07 -0.63 6.14
CA ILE A 24 -4.67 0.76 6.36
C ILE A 24 -5.83 1.72 6.11
N SER A 25 -6.69 1.44 5.11
CA SER A 25 -7.89 2.22 4.86
C SER A 25 -8.81 2.24 6.10
N HIS A 26 -9.09 1.06 6.67
CA HIS A 26 -9.84 0.97 7.92
C HIS A 26 -9.15 1.63 9.10
N TYR A 27 -7.83 1.53 9.22
CA TYR A 27 -7.09 2.18 10.29
C TYR A 27 -7.27 3.70 10.21
N VAL A 28 -7.14 4.29 9.02
CA VAL A 28 -7.32 5.72 8.81
C VAL A 28 -8.74 6.15 9.16
N ASP A 29 -9.74 5.43 8.63
CA ASP A 29 -11.16 5.75 8.83
C ASP A 29 -11.57 5.74 10.31
N ASN A 30 -11.00 4.81 11.10
CA ASN A 30 -11.39 4.61 12.49
C ASN A 30 -10.52 5.37 13.51
N PHE A 31 -9.24 5.58 13.22
CA PHE A 31 -8.27 6.08 14.21
C PHE A 31 -7.58 7.39 13.85
N VAL A 32 -7.61 7.80 12.58
CA VAL A 32 -6.91 9.02 12.13
C VAL A 32 -7.91 10.10 11.76
N ASN A 33 -8.70 9.88 10.71
CA ASN A 33 -9.63 10.87 10.20
C ASN A 33 -10.66 10.22 9.26
N ASN A 34 -11.95 10.43 9.52
CA ASN A 34 -13.06 9.86 8.74
C ASN A 34 -13.44 10.72 7.52
N THR A 35 -12.45 11.34 6.86
CA THR A 35 -12.68 12.13 5.65
C THR A 35 -12.34 11.31 4.41
N GLN A 36 -13.13 11.47 3.34
CA GLN A 36 -12.99 10.63 2.12
C GLN A 36 -11.65 10.76 1.39
N THR A 37 -10.87 11.82 1.66
CA THR A 37 -9.63 12.10 0.92
C THR A 37 -8.43 11.88 1.82
N PHE A 38 -7.58 10.91 1.47
CA PHE A 38 -6.30 10.68 2.15
C PHE A 38 -5.32 11.83 1.87
N GLN A 39 -4.91 12.55 2.91
CA GLN A 39 -4.01 13.69 2.86
C GLN A 39 -2.67 13.41 3.55
N ILE A 40 -1.72 14.34 3.38
CA ILE A 40 -0.38 14.21 3.99
C ILE A 40 -0.43 14.16 5.53
N ASN A 41 -1.42 14.81 6.14
CA ASN A 41 -1.60 14.80 7.58
C ASN A 41 -2.06 13.43 8.09
N ASP A 42 -2.79 12.67 7.27
CA ASP A 42 -3.21 11.31 7.59
C ASP A 42 -2.03 10.34 7.41
N ALA A 43 -1.29 10.50 6.30
CA ALA A 43 -0.10 9.70 6.00
C ALA A 43 0.96 9.75 7.11
N ARG A 44 1.13 10.92 7.76
CA ARG A 44 2.04 11.12 8.90
C ARG A 44 1.68 10.32 10.16
N GLN A 45 0.43 9.86 10.26
CA GLN A 45 -0.09 9.16 11.44
C GLN A 45 -0.18 7.64 11.21
N LEU A 46 0.24 7.15 10.05
CA LEU A 46 0.25 5.72 9.78
C LEU A 46 1.35 5.00 10.59
N PRO A 47 1.03 3.88 11.26
CA PRO A 47 2.04 3.06 11.89
C PRO A 47 2.79 2.28 10.81
N ILE A 48 3.99 2.70 10.40
CA ILE A 48 4.75 2.03 9.33
C ILE A 48 5.82 1.12 9.94
N ILE A 49 5.73 -0.18 9.68
CA ILE A 49 6.76 -1.16 10.03
C ILE A 49 7.88 -1.09 8.98
N VAL A 50 9.14 -1.05 9.43
CA VAL A 50 10.31 -1.09 8.53
C VAL A 50 10.37 -2.48 7.88
N PRO A 51 10.30 -2.58 6.54
CA PRO A 51 10.26 -3.87 5.87
C PRO A 51 11.62 -4.55 5.80
N THR A 52 11.59 -5.85 5.59
CA THR A 52 12.71 -6.65 5.09
C THR A 52 12.85 -6.53 3.57
N ASP A 53 14.01 -6.91 3.03
CA ASP A 53 14.24 -6.92 1.58
C ASP A 53 13.23 -7.80 0.83
N VAL A 54 12.77 -8.89 1.44
CA VAL A 54 11.75 -9.78 0.85
C VAL A 54 10.41 -9.07 0.74
N GLU A 55 10.04 -8.28 1.74
CA GLU A 55 8.79 -7.52 1.76
C GLU A 55 8.84 -6.34 0.79
N VAL A 56 10.00 -5.68 0.67
CA VAL A 56 10.25 -4.65 -0.35
C VAL A 56 10.04 -5.22 -1.75
N ASN A 57 10.67 -6.36 -2.06
CA ASN A 57 10.53 -6.99 -3.39
C ASN A 57 9.10 -7.44 -3.68
N SER A 58 8.38 -7.91 -2.65
CA SER A 58 6.96 -8.27 -2.77
C SER A 58 6.12 -7.05 -3.14
N ALA A 59 6.30 -5.93 -2.41
CA ALA A 59 5.57 -4.70 -2.68
C ALA A 59 5.88 -4.11 -4.07
N LEU A 60 7.16 -4.12 -4.47
CA LEU A 60 7.58 -3.71 -5.81
C LEU A 60 6.83 -4.50 -6.89
N THR A 61 6.75 -5.83 -6.75
CA THR A 61 6.05 -6.71 -7.70
C THR A 61 4.56 -6.36 -7.79
N PHE A 62 3.88 -6.17 -6.65
CA PHE A 62 2.46 -5.82 -6.63
C PHE A 62 2.19 -4.49 -7.33
N VAL A 63 3.01 -3.48 -7.02
CA VAL A 63 2.86 -2.13 -7.56
C VAL A 63 3.18 -2.11 -9.06
N SER A 64 4.26 -2.75 -9.49
CA SER A 64 4.60 -2.82 -10.93
C SER A 64 3.52 -3.51 -11.74
N ASP A 65 2.99 -4.62 -11.23
CA ASP A 65 1.94 -5.39 -11.89
C ASP A 65 0.65 -4.57 -11.98
N ALA A 66 0.22 -3.95 -10.87
CA ALA A 66 -0.96 -3.09 -10.85
C ALA A 66 -0.83 -1.89 -11.80
N ILE A 67 0.34 -1.25 -11.85
CA ILE A 67 0.61 -0.13 -12.77
C ILE A 67 0.55 -0.61 -14.22
N SER A 68 1.15 -1.76 -14.54
CA SER A 68 1.15 -2.29 -15.91
C SER A 68 -0.28 -2.58 -16.41
N ILE A 69 -1.10 -3.19 -15.55
CA ILE A 69 -2.49 -3.52 -15.85
C ILE A 69 -3.33 -2.24 -16.04
N LYS A 70 -3.19 -1.27 -15.13
CA LYS A 70 -3.89 0.02 -15.24
C LYS A 70 -3.48 0.81 -16.48
N LYS A 71 -2.19 0.77 -16.88
CA LYS A 71 -1.71 1.44 -18.10
C LYS A 71 -2.29 0.83 -19.37
N ASN A 72 -2.39 -0.50 -19.43
CA ASN A 72 -2.93 -1.21 -20.58
C ASN A 72 -4.48 -1.20 -20.63
N LYS A 73 -5.15 -0.68 -19.60
CA LYS A 73 -6.62 -0.71 -19.43
C LYS A 73 -7.21 -2.13 -19.53
N GLU A 74 -6.44 -3.11 -19.08
CA GLU A 74 -6.82 -4.52 -19.16
C GLU A 74 -7.35 -5.04 -17.82
N ASN A 75 -8.28 -5.99 -17.90
CA ASN A 75 -8.51 -7.05 -16.91
C ASN A 75 -8.67 -6.64 -15.41
N GLU A 76 -9.84 -6.10 -15.08
CA GLU A 76 -10.31 -5.82 -13.71
C GLU A 76 -10.13 -7.01 -12.75
N ALA A 77 -10.34 -8.24 -13.22
CA ALA A 77 -10.23 -9.45 -12.39
C ALA A 77 -8.79 -9.72 -11.91
N ARG A 78 -7.78 -9.36 -12.72
CA ARG A 78 -6.37 -9.43 -12.30
C ARG A 78 -6.05 -8.38 -11.25
N LEU A 79 -6.61 -7.16 -11.37
CA LEU A 79 -6.46 -6.13 -10.33
C LEU A 79 -7.06 -6.58 -9.00
N GLN A 80 -8.25 -7.22 -9.01
CA GLN A 80 -8.84 -7.78 -7.79
C GLN A 80 -7.96 -8.87 -7.17
N THR A 81 -7.29 -9.68 -7.99
CA THR A 81 -6.35 -10.69 -7.50
C THR A 81 -5.14 -10.05 -6.83
N ILE A 82 -4.57 -9.00 -7.44
CA ILE A 82 -3.47 -8.23 -6.85
C ILE A 82 -3.91 -7.56 -5.54
N GLN A 83 -5.10 -6.97 -5.51
CA GLN A 83 -5.65 -6.35 -4.30
C GLN A 83 -5.70 -7.35 -3.14
N LYS A 84 -6.21 -8.57 -3.37
CA LYS A 84 -6.23 -9.63 -2.34
C LYS A 84 -4.83 -10.04 -1.88
N MET A 85 -3.82 -10.00 -2.77
CA MET A 85 -2.43 -10.28 -2.40
C MET A 85 -1.84 -9.17 -1.55
N VAL A 86 -2.11 -7.90 -1.90
CA VAL A 86 -1.72 -6.73 -1.10
C VAL A 86 -2.35 -6.79 0.29
N ASP A 87 -3.66 -7.06 0.38
CA ASP A 87 -4.35 -7.16 1.68
C ASP A 87 -3.72 -8.22 2.57
N LYS A 88 -3.52 -9.44 2.06
CA LYS A 88 -2.86 -10.54 2.80
C LYS A 88 -1.42 -10.21 3.20
N PHE A 89 -0.69 -9.52 2.32
CA PHE A 89 0.67 -9.09 2.61
C PHE A 89 0.71 -8.13 3.79
N VAL A 90 -0.20 -7.16 3.82
CA VAL A 90 -0.30 -6.18 4.91
C VAL A 90 -0.80 -6.83 6.19
N GLU A 91 -1.84 -7.67 6.14
CA GLU A 91 -2.32 -8.41 7.32
C GLU A 91 -1.18 -9.19 7.99
N ARG A 92 -0.37 -9.91 7.19
CA ARG A 92 0.80 -10.64 7.70
C ARG A 92 1.83 -9.72 8.37
N LEU A 93 2.11 -8.56 7.77
CA LEU A 93 3.08 -7.60 8.27
C LEU A 93 2.68 -7.05 9.65
N TYR A 94 1.38 -6.82 9.88
CA TYR A 94 0.86 -6.34 11.16
C TYR A 94 0.40 -7.47 12.10
N HIS A 95 0.64 -8.73 11.74
CA HIS A 95 0.27 -9.92 12.52
C HIS A 95 -1.24 -10.02 12.82
N LEU A 96 -2.06 -9.78 11.79
CA LEU A 96 -3.53 -9.87 11.81
C LEU A 96 -4.04 -11.18 11.20
#